data_AF-A0A6J2XM31-F1
#
_entry.id   AF-A0A6J2XM31-F1
#
_cell.length_a   1.000
_cell.length_b   1.000
_cell.length_c   1.000
_cell.angle_alpha   90.00
_cell.angle_beta   90.00
_cell.angle_gamma   90.00
#
_symmetry.space_group_name_H-M   'P 1'
#
loop_
_entity.id
_entity.type
_entity.pdbx_description
1 polymer ?
#
loop_
_entity_poly.entity_id
_entity_poly.type
_entity_poly.pdbx_seq_one_letter_code
_entity_poly.pdbx_strand_id
1 'polypeptide(L)'
;MYNIAVIGGGCMGLASALEIQKLLKNNVQVTIFAEKFTPDTTSDIAAGLWEPYLLGETEPENLIRWGKGTYDYLTQLWQEENGGKTVQRRIEHFNELSNYDVIVNCTGLASRDLLNDLDVTPIRGQIRRVKAPWQYSSFLIDHKNEGSCYIIANTHSVVLGGTKQKSFDTTLSDADSDRFLNHLNRFIPSLKDAEVVKNVVGLRPYRSKVRLEEEFLKTPDGKTLKVVHNYGHGGSGLSLSVGCGQHAAELVVKMLRVDKNKL
;
A
#
# COMPACT_ATOMS: atom_id res chain seq x y z
N MET A 1 12.52 25.89 8.02
CA MET A 1 12.38 24.45 7.76
C MET A 1 10.94 24.09 8.10
N TYR A 2 10.20 23.53 7.15
CA TYR A 2 8.83 23.09 7.31
C TYR A 2 8.77 21.75 8.04
N ASN A 3 7.80 21.56 8.92
CA ASN A 3 7.54 20.32 9.62
C ASN A 3 6.28 19.70 9.06
N ILE A 4 6.41 18.52 8.46
CA ILE A 4 5.28 17.80 7.84
C ILE A 4 5.05 16.49 8.58
N ALA A 5 3.81 16.27 9.02
CA ALA A 5 3.40 15.01 9.62
C ALA A 5 2.71 14.16 8.56
N VAL A 6 3.15 12.91 8.37
CA VAL A 6 2.45 11.93 7.53
C VAL A 6 1.86 10.87 8.46
N ILE A 7 0.57 10.58 8.35
CA ILE A 7 -0.09 9.56 9.17
C ILE A 7 -0.32 8.32 8.30
N GLY A 8 0.34 7.21 8.63
CA GLY A 8 0.23 5.92 7.94
C GLY A 8 1.59 5.38 7.49
N GLY A 9 1.95 4.18 7.95
CA GLY A 9 3.22 3.51 7.63
C GLY A 9 3.15 2.53 6.45
N GLY A 10 2.05 2.55 5.69
CA GLY A 10 1.91 1.74 4.47
C GLY A 10 2.45 2.46 3.23
N CYS A 11 2.29 1.83 2.06
CA CYS A 11 2.84 2.32 0.79
C CYS A 11 2.48 3.77 0.46
N MET A 12 1.26 4.21 0.76
CA MET A 12 0.84 5.60 0.50
C MET A 12 1.59 6.62 1.36
N GLY A 13 1.77 6.34 2.65
CA GLY A 13 2.41 7.28 3.55
C GLY A 13 3.90 7.41 3.26
N LEU A 14 4.57 6.28 3.04
CA LEU A 14 6.00 6.25 2.70
C LEU A 14 6.27 6.91 1.34
N ALA A 15 5.47 6.62 0.30
CA ALA A 15 5.60 7.29 -1.00
C ALA A 15 5.36 8.81 -0.88
N SER A 16 4.32 9.23 -0.15
CA SER A 16 4.05 10.66 0.06
C SER A 16 5.20 11.35 0.82
N ALA A 17 5.71 10.73 1.88
CA ALA A 17 6.82 11.26 2.66
C ALA A 17 8.07 11.46 1.81
N LEU A 18 8.44 10.44 1.03
CA LEU A 18 9.61 10.48 0.15
C LEU A 18 9.47 11.57 -0.91
N GLU A 19 8.32 11.68 -1.58
CA GLU A 19 8.11 12.70 -2.62
C GLU A 19 8.07 14.12 -2.05
N ILE A 20 7.55 14.31 -0.83
CA ILE A 20 7.62 15.58 -0.10
C ILE A 20 9.08 15.96 0.20
N GLN A 21 9.89 15.02 0.67
CA GLN A 21 11.32 15.25 0.93
C GLN A 21 12.07 15.61 -0.35
N LYS A 22 11.82 14.90 -1.46
CA LYS A 22 12.45 15.21 -2.75
C LYS A 22 12.09 16.60 -3.24
N LEU A 23 10.81 16.98 -3.12
CA LEU A 23 10.30 18.24 -3.65
C LEU A 23 10.76 19.45 -2.81
N LEU A 24 10.79 19.33 -1.49
CA LEU A 24 11.19 20.41 -0.57
C LEU A 24 12.68 20.39 -0.17
N LYS A 25 13.41 19.32 -0.52
CA LYS A 25 14.85 19.14 -0.26
C LYS A 25 15.18 19.40 1.23
N ASN A 26 16.23 20.17 1.51
CA ASN A 26 16.69 20.47 2.86
C ASN A 26 15.78 21.44 3.64
N ASN A 27 14.69 21.93 3.03
CA ASN A 27 13.76 22.86 3.69
C ASN A 27 12.64 22.15 4.46
N VAL A 28 12.65 20.82 4.56
CA VAL A 28 11.59 20.05 5.23
C VAL A 28 12.15 19.00 6.21
N GLN A 29 11.45 18.84 7.34
CA GLN A 29 11.50 17.65 8.18
C GLN A 29 10.17 16.91 8.05
N VAL A 30 10.20 15.70 7.50
CA VAL A 30 9.03 14.83 7.45
C VAL A 30 9.08 13.86 8.63
N THR A 31 7.95 13.69 9.32
CA THR A 31 7.76 12.68 10.37
C THR A 31 6.58 11.79 10.02
N ILE A 32 6.81 10.47 9.90
CA ILE A 32 5.75 9.49 9.69
C ILE A 32 5.28 8.95 11.04
N PHE A 33 3.99 9.11 11.32
CA PHE A 33 3.30 8.52 12.47
C PHE A 33 2.48 7.32 12.02
N ALA A 34 2.65 6.18 12.66
CA ALA A 34 1.82 5.02 12.40
C ALA A 34 1.74 4.09 13.62
N GLU A 35 0.59 3.44 13.81
CA GLU A 35 0.47 2.35 14.78
C GLU A 35 1.30 1.13 14.34
N LYS A 36 1.33 0.87 13.02
CA LYS A 36 2.00 -0.27 12.39
C LYS A 36 2.89 0.20 11.25
N PHE A 37 4.08 -0.38 11.17
CA PHE A 37 5.03 -0.27 10.06
C PHE A 37 5.23 -1.65 9.43
N THR A 38 5.94 -1.72 8.30
CA THR A 38 6.38 -3.00 7.71
C THR A 38 7.10 -3.83 8.78
N PRO A 39 6.74 -5.11 8.95
CA PRO A 39 5.98 -5.97 8.02
C PRO A 39 4.47 -6.12 8.32
N ASP A 40 3.87 -5.25 9.14
CA ASP A 40 2.52 -5.44 9.71
C ASP A 40 1.44 -4.50 9.12
N THR A 41 1.62 -4.02 7.89
CA THR A 41 0.65 -3.17 7.19
C THR A 41 -0.18 -3.96 6.17
N THR A 42 -1.31 -3.40 5.73
CA THR A 42 -2.06 -3.94 4.58
C THR A 42 -1.20 -4.01 3.30
N SER A 43 -0.18 -3.16 3.18
CA SER A 43 0.70 -3.14 2.01
C SER A 43 1.59 -4.38 1.96
N ASP A 44 2.00 -4.91 3.12
CA ASP A 44 2.81 -6.14 3.23
C ASP A 44 2.02 -7.40 2.86
N ILE A 45 0.69 -7.33 2.97
CA ILE A 45 -0.23 -8.41 2.59
C ILE A 45 -0.51 -8.39 1.07
N ALA A 46 -0.45 -7.21 0.45
CA ALA A 46 -0.82 -7.05 -0.95
C ALA A 46 -0.07 -8.05 -1.86
N ALA A 47 -0.77 -8.56 -2.88
CA ALA A 47 -0.20 -9.55 -3.78
C ALA A 47 1.04 -9.01 -4.52
N GLY A 48 1.06 -7.70 -4.78
CA GLY A 48 2.24 -6.96 -5.24
C GLY A 48 2.79 -7.51 -6.53
N LEU A 49 1.97 -7.48 -7.59
CA LEU A 49 2.36 -7.93 -8.92
C LEU A 49 3.64 -7.20 -9.36
N TRP A 50 4.73 -7.95 -9.41
CA TRP A 50 6.02 -7.55 -9.94
C TRP A 50 6.42 -8.64 -10.94
N GLU A 51 6.07 -8.42 -12.21
CA GLU A 51 6.19 -9.44 -13.24
C GLU A 51 7.05 -8.93 -14.40
N PRO A 52 8.32 -9.37 -14.50
CA PRO A 52 9.07 -9.23 -15.73
C PRO A 52 8.47 -10.14 -16.80
N TYR A 53 8.40 -9.67 -18.05
CA TYR A 53 7.96 -10.49 -19.18
C TYR A 53 9.08 -11.43 -19.65
N LEU A 54 8.69 -12.61 -20.16
CA LEU A 54 9.63 -13.50 -20.85
C LEU A 54 10.21 -12.78 -22.09
N LEU A 55 11.53 -12.81 -22.21
CA LEU A 55 12.24 -12.04 -23.22
C LEU A 55 12.93 -12.96 -24.24
N GLY A 56 12.19 -13.42 -25.24
CA GLY A 56 12.71 -14.26 -26.32
C GLY A 56 13.42 -15.50 -25.79
N GLU A 57 14.67 -15.71 -26.21
CA GLU A 57 15.54 -16.82 -25.79
C GLU A 57 16.28 -16.56 -24.47
N THR A 58 15.94 -15.50 -23.72
CA THR A 58 16.59 -15.21 -22.43
C THR A 58 16.17 -16.25 -21.39
N GLU A 59 17.14 -16.91 -20.77
CA GLU A 59 16.93 -17.87 -19.69
C GLU A 59 16.06 -17.29 -18.56
N PRO A 60 14.93 -17.92 -18.20
CA PRO A 60 14.00 -17.43 -17.18
C PRO A 60 14.66 -17.16 -15.81
N GLU A 61 15.65 -17.97 -15.44
CA GLU A 61 16.38 -17.83 -14.17
C GLU A 61 17.10 -16.48 -14.07
N ASN A 62 17.63 -15.98 -15.20
CA ASN A 62 18.29 -14.67 -15.24
C ASN A 62 17.28 -13.53 -15.12
N LEU A 63 16.12 -13.64 -15.78
CA LEU A 63 15.05 -12.64 -15.67
C LEU A 63 14.56 -12.49 -14.23
N ILE A 64 14.44 -13.60 -13.49
CA ILE A 64 14.08 -13.59 -12.07
C ILE A 64 15.20 -12.99 -11.24
N ARG A 65 16.45 -13.42 -11.46
CA ARG A 65 17.59 -12.90 -10.69
C ARG A 65 17.71 -11.39 -10.84
N TRP A 66 17.60 -10.86 -12.05
CA TRP A 66 17.65 -9.41 -12.30
C TRP A 66 16.41 -8.70 -11.78
N GLY A 67 15.21 -9.26 -12.03
CA GLY A 67 13.96 -8.71 -11.51
C GLY A 67 13.94 -8.63 -9.98
N LYS A 68 14.47 -9.66 -9.31
CA LYS A 68 14.71 -9.69 -7.86
C LYS A 68 15.72 -8.64 -7.44
N GLY A 69 16.88 -8.57 -8.11
CA GLY A 69 17.88 -7.55 -7.81
C GLY A 69 17.34 -6.13 -7.90
N THR A 70 16.55 -5.83 -8.94
CA THR A 70 15.85 -4.55 -9.08
C THR A 70 14.82 -4.33 -7.97
N TYR A 71 13.99 -5.33 -7.67
CA TYR A 71 13.01 -5.24 -6.59
C TYR A 71 13.67 -5.00 -5.22
N ASP A 72 14.72 -5.74 -4.90
CA ASP A 72 15.46 -5.62 -3.65
C ASP A 72 16.10 -4.22 -3.56
N TYR A 73 16.69 -3.72 -4.65
CA TYR A 73 17.26 -2.37 -4.72
C TYR A 73 16.19 -1.29 -4.50
N LEU A 74 15.03 -1.38 -5.16
CA LEU A 74 13.93 -0.42 -4.97
C LEU A 74 13.34 -0.50 -3.55
N THR A 75 13.27 -1.69 -2.98
CA THR A 75 12.83 -1.91 -1.60
C THR A 75 13.85 -1.34 -0.60
N GLN A 76 15.14 -1.47 -0.89
CA GLN A 76 16.19 -0.85 -0.09
C GLN A 76 16.13 0.67 -0.16
N LEU A 77 16.03 1.27 -1.35
CA LEU A 77 15.87 2.73 -1.50
C LEU A 77 14.67 3.28 -0.72
N TRP A 78 13.62 2.47 -0.61
CA TRP A 78 12.45 2.78 0.19
C TRP A 78 12.70 2.72 1.69
N GLN A 79 13.57 1.81 2.14
CA GLN A 79 13.98 1.66 3.54
C GLN A 79 15.14 2.57 3.94
N GLU A 80 15.87 3.15 2.98
CA GLU A 80 16.96 4.06 3.22
C GLU A 80 16.49 5.35 3.92
N GLU A 81 17.17 5.68 5.02
CA GLU A 81 16.88 6.86 5.81
C GLU A 81 17.32 8.13 5.05
N ASN A 82 16.42 8.70 4.27
CA ASN A 82 16.61 10.03 3.65
C ASN A 82 16.39 11.18 4.65
N GLY A 83 16.75 11.00 5.93
CA GLY A 83 16.56 11.98 7.01
C GLY A 83 15.12 12.16 7.51
N GLY A 84 14.19 11.30 7.08
CA GLY A 84 12.83 11.25 7.61
C GLY A 84 12.79 10.64 9.01
N LYS A 85 11.87 11.10 9.86
CA LYS A 85 11.65 10.52 11.20
C LYS A 85 10.46 9.58 11.17
N THR A 86 10.52 8.48 11.91
CA THR A 86 9.37 7.60 12.15
C THR A 86 9.01 7.61 13.62
N VAL A 87 7.71 7.57 13.92
CA VAL A 87 7.19 7.50 15.29
C VAL A 87 6.10 6.44 15.31
N GLN A 88 6.36 5.35 16.04
CA GLN A 88 5.36 4.30 16.23
C GLN A 88 4.36 4.71 17.31
N ARG A 89 3.24 5.26 16.86
CA ARG A 89 2.14 5.72 17.71
C ARG A 89 0.85 5.77 16.91
N ARG A 90 -0.26 5.41 17.56
CA ARG A 90 -1.60 5.67 17.04
C ARG A 90 -1.94 7.16 17.20
N ILE A 91 -2.50 7.75 16.16
CA ILE A 91 -3.07 9.11 16.19
C ILE A 91 -4.58 8.94 16.29
N GLU A 92 -5.18 9.40 17.37
CA GLU A 92 -6.64 9.35 17.57
C GLU A 92 -7.30 10.59 16.98
N HIS A 93 -6.62 11.75 17.01
CA HIS A 93 -7.13 13.02 16.50
C HIS A 93 -6.03 13.85 15.83
N PHE A 94 -6.37 14.52 14.73
CA PHE A 94 -5.38 15.34 13.99
C PHE A 94 -4.89 16.55 14.80
N ASN A 95 -5.64 17.00 15.81
CA ASN A 95 -5.22 18.10 16.69
C ASN A 95 -3.94 17.78 17.49
N GLU A 96 -3.64 16.49 17.69
CA GLU A 96 -2.37 16.05 18.30
C GLU A 96 -1.14 16.51 17.51
N LEU A 97 -1.33 16.82 16.22
CA LEU A 97 -0.29 17.23 15.28
C LEU A 97 -0.43 18.71 14.89
N SER A 98 -1.11 19.52 15.71
CA SER A 98 -1.34 20.95 15.45
C SER A 98 -0.06 21.80 15.43
N ASN A 99 1.06 21.26 15.88
CA ASN A 99 2.39 21.87 15.79
C ASN A 99 3.10 21.65 14.44
N TYR A 100 2.51 20.85 13.54
CA TYR A 100 3.03 20.63 12.19
C TYR A 100 2.41 21.62 11.20
N ASP A 101 3.19 22.01 10.18
CA ASP A 101 2.77 22.99 9.17
C ASP A 101 1.69 22.41 8.24
N VAL A 102 1.81 21.13 7.90
CA VAL A 102 0.83 20.35 7.12
C VAL A 102 0.80 18.91 7.63
N ILE A 103 -0.40 18.33 7.68
CA ILE A 103 -0.65 16.92 7.97
C ILE A 103 -1.01 16.21 6.66
N VAL A 104 -0.42 15.07 6.38
CA VAL A 104 -0.74 14.22 5.23
C VAL A 104 -1.40 12.94 5.74
N ASN A 105 -2.70 12.79 5.52
CA ASN A 105 -3.48 11.64 5.96
C ASN A 105 -3.41 10.49 4.94
N CYS A 106 -2.58 9.50 5.23
CA CYS A 106 -2.43 8.24 4.48
C CYS A 106 -2.94 7.02 5.28
N THR A 107 -3.93 7.20 6.15
CA THR A 107 -4.36 6.17 7.12
C THR A 107 -5.20 5.04 6.53
N GLY A 108 -5.47 5.05 5.22
CA GLY A 108 -6.15 3.97 4.52
C GLY A 108 -7.55 3.72 5.09
N LEU A 109 -7.76 2.55 5.70
CA LEU A 109 -9.06 2.15 6.23
C LEU A 109 -9.43 2.97 7.48
N ALA A 110 -8.45 3.38 8.28
CA ALA A 110 -8.67 4.11 9.52
C ALA A 110 -9.21 5.54 9.29
N SER A 111 -9.11 6.09 8.07
CA SER A 111 -9.81 7.33 7.69
C SER A 111 -11.33 7.24 7.89
N ARG A 112 -11.90 6.02 7.85
CA ARG A 112 -13.31 5.79 8.17
C ARG A 112 -13.64 6.32 9.56
N ASP A 113 -12.84 5.96 10.56
CA ASP A 113 -13.13 6.28 11.96
C ASP A 113 -12.56 7.66 12.33
N LEU A 114 -11.38 8.01 11.80
CA LEU A 114 -10.73 9.30 12.08
C LEU A 114 -11.48 10.52 11.52
N LEU A 115 -12.18 10.35 10.39
CA LEU A 115 -12.87 11.44 9.70
C LEU A 115 -14.37 11.19 9.51
N ASN A 116 -14.90 10.09 10.06
CA ASN A 116 -16.26 9.62 9.80
C ASN A 116 -16.59 9.49 8.29
N ASP A 117 -15.58 9.12 7.48
CA ASP A 117 -15.72 8.95 6.03
C ASP A 117 -16.31 7.55 5.74
N LEU A 118 -17.64 7.44 5.79
CA LEU A 118 -18.35 6.17 5.65
C LEU A 118 -18.26 5.54 4.26
N ASP A 119 -17.81 6.30 3.24
CA ASP A 119 -17.51 5.77 1.90
C ASP A 119 -16.27 4.85 1.94
N VAL A 120 -15.40 5.00 2.94
CA VAL A 120 -14.31 4.07 3.21
C VAL A 120 -14.87 2.77 3.80
N THR A 121 -14.75 1.69 3.05
CA THR A 121 -15.21 0.36 3.44
C THR A 121 -14.14 -0.71 3.18
N PRO A 122 -14.07 -1.77 4.00
CA PRO A 122 -13.10 -2.82 3.80
C PRO A 122 -13.55 -3.77 2.71
N ILE A 123 -12.64 -4.08 1.79
CA ILE A 123 -12.75 -5.23 0.90
C ILE A 123 -11.77 -6.29 1.36
N ARG A 124 -12.27 -7.21 2.17
CA ARG A 124 -11.56 -8.40 2.66
C ARG A 124 -11.04 -9.22 1.49
N GLY A 125 -9.77 -9.60 1.57
CA GLY A 125 -9.12 -10.51 0.66
C GLY A 125 -8.26 -11.51 1.41
N GLN A 126 -8.61 -12.78 1.27
CA GLN A 126 -7.80 -13.90 1.75
C GLN A 126 -6.91 -14.42 0.63
N ILE A 127 -5.65 -14.69 0.97
CA ILE A 127 -4.64 -15.26 0.08
C ILE A 127 -3.81 -16.31 0.82
N ARG A 128 -3.14 -17.15 0.04
CA ARG A 128 -2.09 -18.07 0.48
C ARG A 128 -0.79 -17.75 -0.23
N ARG A 129 0.31 -17.60 0.50
CA ARG A 129 1.66 -17.53 -0.04
C ARG A 129 2.29 -18.91 0.02
N VAL A 130 2.89 -19.35 -1.08
CA VAL A 130 3.59 -20.65 -1.18
C VAL A 130 5.00 -20.46 -1.73
N LYS A 131 5.90 -21.41 -1.47
CA LYS A 131 7.17 -21.54 -2.19
C LYS A 131 6.94 -22.35 -3.45
N ALA A 132 7.03 -21.70 -4.60
CA ALA A 132 6.95 -22.34 -5.91
C ALA A 132 7.95 -21.65 -6.84
N PRO A 133 9.28 -21.91 -6.68
CA PRO A 133 10.31 -21.24 -7.48
C PRO A 133 10.19 -21.54 -8.97
N TRP A 134 9.45 -22.57 -9.37
CA TRP A 134 9.16 -22.92 -10.77
C TRP A 134 8.04 -22.10 -11.41
N GLN A 135 7.30 -21.30 -10.64
CA GLN A 135 6.15 -20.53 -11.14
C GLN A 135 6.56 -19.08 -11.43
N TYR A 136 6.74 -18.79 -12.72
CA TYR A 136 7.30 -17.52 -13.20
C TYR A 136 6.23 -16.52 -13.64
N SER A 137 5.13 -17.02 -14.20
CA SER A 137 4.07 -16.18 -14.75
C SER A 137 3.01 -15.86 -13.71
N SER A 138 2.41 -14.69 -13.82
CA SER A 138 1.20 -14.35 -13.09
C SER A 138 -0.04 -14.55 -13.96
N PHE A 139 -1.13 -14.95 -13.34
CA PHE A 139 -2.40 -15.20 -13.99
C PHE A 139 -3.50 -14.48 -13.23
N LEU A 140 -4.29 -13.68 -13.94
CA LEU A 140 -5.57 -13.19 -13.47
C LEU A 140 -6.65 -14.06 -14.11
N ILE A 141 -7.36 -14.82 -13.30
CA ILE A 141 -8.29 -15.83 -13.76
C ILE A 141 -9.69 -15.35 -13.37
N ASP A 142 -10.50 -15.02 -14.37
CA ASP A 142 -11.91 -14.68 -14.15
C ASP A 142 -12.79 -15.77 -14.74
N HIS A 143 -13.63 -16.37 -13.89
CA HIS A 143 -14.53 -17.44 -14.31
C HIS A 143 -15.96 -17.07 -13.99
N LYS A 144 -16.81 -17.06 -15.03
CA LYS A 144 -18.19 -16.55 -14.97
C LYS A 144 -19.01 -17.07 -13.79
N ASN A 145 -18.79 -18.33 -13.37
CA ASN A 145 -19.58 -18.98 -12.33
C ASN A 145 -18.84 -19.23 -11.01
N GLU A 146 -17.50 -19.12 -11.00
CA GLU A 146 -16.69 -19.47 -9.81
C GLU A 146 -16.01 -18.24 -9.17
N GLY A 147 -16.16 -17.08 -9.81
CA GLY A 147 -15.53 -15.82 -9.40
C GLY A 147 -14.10 -15.71 -9.90
N SER A 148 -13.47 -14.57 -9.58
CA SER A 148 -12.08 -14.31 -9.95
C SER A 148 -11.10 -14.78 -8.89
N CYS A 149 -9.98 -15.32 -9.35
CA CYS A 149 -8.82 -15.72 -8.57
C CYS A 149 -7.55 -15.36 -9.35
N TYR A 150 -6.39 -15.51 -8.73
CA TYR A 150 -5.12 -15.12 -9.31
C TYR A 150 -3.96 -15.93 -8.75
N ILE A 151 -2.95 -16.10 -9.60
CA ILE A 151 -1.62 -16.55 -9.23
C ILE A 151 -0.72 -15.35 -9.49
N ILE A 152 -0.07 -14.82 -8.48
CA ILE A 152 0.85 -13.70 -8.64
C ILE A 152 2.24 -14.18 -8.23
N ALA A 153 3.11 -14.33 -9.22
CA ALA A 153 4.51 -14.61 -8.99
C ALA A 153 5.16 -13.39 -8.31
N ASN A 154 5.94 -13.63 -7.27
CA ASN A 154 6.70 -12.62 -6.56
C ASN A 154 8.14 -13.13 -6.39
N THR A 155 9.05 -12.25 -6.00
CA THR A 155 10.50 -12.52 -5.96
C THR A 155 10.90 -13.62 -4.98
N HIS A 156 10.12 -13.84 -3.92
CA HIS A 156 10.41 -14.80 -2.85
C HIS A 156 9.31 -15.83 -2.59
N SER A 157 8.12 -15.65 -3.19
CA SER A 157 6.95 -16.51 -2.97
C SER A 157 5.97 -16.36 -4.12
N VAL A 158 5.01 -17.28 -4.22
CA VAL A 158 3.88 -17.12 -5.13
C VAL A 158 2.63 -16.87 -4.29
N VAL A 159 1.86 -15.86 -4.67
CA VAL A 159 0.58 -15.56 -4.05
C VAL A 159 -0.51 -16.29 -4.82
N LEU A 160 -1.16 -17.23 -4.15
CA LEU A 160 -2.38 -17.89 -4.56
C LEU A 160 -3.54 -17.14 -3.93
N GLY A 161 -4.34 -16.48 -4.75
CA GLY A 161 -5.46 -15.71 -4.26
C GLY A 161 -6.62 -15.76 -5.23
N GLY A 162 -7.69 -15.05 -4.96
CA GLY A 162 -8.01 -14.58 -3.62
C GLY A 162 -9.47 -14.22 -3.53
N THR A 163 -9.88 -13.73 -2.38
CA THR A 163 -11.27 -13.29 -2.18
C THR A 163 -11.44 -11.78 -2.34
N LYS A 164 -12.70 -11.39 -2.60
CA LYS A 164 -13.17 -10.00 -2.66
C LYS A 164 -14.51 -9.93 -1.95
N GLN A 165 -14.50 -9.66 -0.65
CA GLN A 165 -15.70 -9.66 0.20
C GLN A 165 -15.83 -8.34 0.95
N LYS A 166 -17.04 -7.79 1.08
CA LYS A 166 -17.31 -6.64 1.96
C LYS A 166 -17.40 -7.15 3.41
N SER A 167 -16.33 -7.05 4.17
CA SER A 167 -16.28 -7.53 5.56
C SER A 167 -15.10 -6.91 6.32
N PHE A 168 -15.28 -6.70 7.63
CA PHE A 168 -14.21 -6.34 8.57
C PHE A 168 -13.50 -7.57 9.16
N ASP A 169 -14.04 -8.76 8.92
CA ASP A 169 -13.53 -9.99 9.51
C ASP A 169 -12.14 -10.34 8.96
N THR A 170 -11.19 -10.51 9.86
CA THR A 170 -9.80 -10.87 9.54
C THR A 170 -9.47 -12.33 9.87
N THR A 171 -10.44 -13.10 10.35
CA THR A 171 -10.29 -14.55 10.59
C THR A 171 -10.11 -15.29 9.27
N LEU A 172 -9.30 -16.34 9.26
CA LEU A 172 -9.15 -17.22 8.10
C LEU A 172 -10.40 -18.08 7.92
N SER A 173 -10.79 -18.31 6.67
CA SER A 173 -11.90 -19.19 6.29
C SER A 173 -11.39 -20.32 5.41
N ASP A 174 -11.55 -21.56 5.85
CA ASP A 174 -11.16 -22.73 5.04
C ASP A 174 -11.98 -22.81 3.76
N ALA A 175 -13.29 -22.52 3.85
CA ALA A 175 -14.17 -22.45 2.67
C ALA A 175 -13.68 -21.44 1.62
N ASP A 176 -13.15 -20.28 2.06
CA ASP A 176 -12.57 -19.30 1.15
C ASP A 176 -11.28 -19.83 0.50
N SER A 177 -10.42 -20.50 1.28
CA SER A 177 -9.19 -21.13 0.78
C SER A 177 -9.51 -22.19 -0.26
N ASP A 178 -10.38 -23.13 0.09
CA ASP A 178 -10.77 -24.25 -0.76
C ASP A 178 -11.34 -23.77 -2.10
N ARG A 179 -12.14 -22.68 -2.08
CA ARG A 179 -12.71 -22.12 -3.31
C ARG A 179 -11.64 -21.72 -4.32
N PHE A 180 -10.68 -20.88 -3.95
CA PHE A 180 -9.66 -20.47 -4.92
C PHE A 180 -8.63 -21.57 -5.17
N LEU A 181 -8.24 -22.36 -4.16
CA LEU A 181 -7.23 -23.41 -4.34
C LEU A 181 -7.73 -24.54 -5.25
N ASN A 182 -8.99 -24.96 -5.15
CA ASN A 182 -9.54 -25.98 -6.04
C ASN A 182 -9.53 -25.54 -7.51
N HIS A 183 -9.73 -24.24 -7.77
CA HIS A 183 -9.63 -23.69 -9.12
C HIS A 183 -8.17 -23.61 -9.57
N LEU A 184 -7.30 -23.00 -8.76
CA LEU A 184 -5.89 -22.83 -9.10
C LEU A 184 -5.17 -24.17 -9.29
N ASN A 185 -5.48 -25.19 -8.49
CA ASN A 185 -4.90 -26.53 -8.62
C ASN A 185 -5.36 -27.28 -9.87
N ARG A 186 -6.54 -26.96 -10.42
CA ARG A 186 -6.97 -27.48 -11.74
C ARG A 186 -6.24 -26.76 -12.87
N PHE A 187 -5.95 -25.47 -12.70
CA PHE A 187 -5.30 -24.64 -13.70
C PHE A 187 -3.78 -24.89 -13.78
N ILE A 188 -3.09 -24.90 -12.64
CA ILE A 188 -1.66 -25.20 -12.50
C ILE A 188 -1.47 -26.27 -11.41
N PRO A 189 -1.57 -27.57 -11.77
CA PRO A 189 -1.50 -28.67 -10.80
C PRO A 189 -0.20 -28.73 -10.00
N SER A 190 0.91 -28.21 -10.54
CA SER A 190 2.21 -28.17 -9.85
C SER A 190 2.22 -27.31 -8.59
N LEU A 191 1.21 -26.45 -8.37
CA LEU A 191 1.10 -25.63 -7.16
C LEU A 191 0.40 -26.34 -6.00
N LYS A 192 -0.22 -27.49 -6.23
CA LYS A 192 -1.04 -28.20 -5.24
C LYS A 192 -0.27 -28.55 -3.96
N ASP A 193 0.95 -29.05 -4.14
CA ASP A 193 1.81 -29.55 -3.05
C ASP A 193 2.92 -28.55 -2.68
N ALA A 194 2.82 -27.31 -3.15
CA ALA A 194 3.78 -26.26 -2.84
C ALA A 194 3.78 -25.94 -1.33
N GLU A 195 4.97 -25.79 -0.74
CA GLU A 195 5.14 -25.49 0.68
C GLU A 195 4.42 -24.17 1.03
N VAL A 196 3.51 -24.22 2.01
CA VAL A 196 2.78 -23.03 2.45
C VAL A 196 3.68 -22.16 3.32
N VAL A 197 3.90 -20.91 2.89
CA VAL A 197 4.63 -19.90 3.66
C VAL A 197 3.70 -19.24 4.67
N LYS A 198 2.53 -18.77 4.23
CA LYS A 198 1.57 -18.07 5.08
C LYS A 198 0.17 -18.05 4.47
N ASN A 199 -0.84 -18.21 5.30
CA ASN A 199 -2.23 -17.83 4.98
C ASN A 199 -2.53 -16.49 5.63
N VAL A 200 -3.13 -15.56 4.89
CA VAL A 200 -3.36 -14.20 5.42
C VAL A 200 -4.61 -13.57 4.84
N VAL A 201 -5.27 -12.75 5.66
CA VAL A 201 -6.41 -11.91 5.29
C VAL A 201 -5.98 -10.45 5.39
N GLY A 202 -6.20 -9.70 4.31
CA GLY A 202 -6.00 -8.25 4.28
C GLY A 202 -7.32 -7.51 4.04
N LEU A 203 -7.44 -6.31 4.60
CA LEU A 203 -8.58 -5.42 4.37
C LEU A 203 -8.16 -4.28 3.44
N ARG A 204 -8.63 -4.31 2.20
CA ARG A 204 -8.36 -3.25 1.22
C ARG A 204 -9.19 -2.02 1.58
N PRO A 205 -8.60 -0.82 1.70
CA PRO A 205 -9.32 0.41 2.04
C PRO A 205 -10.04 0.97 0.81
N TYR A 206 -11.16 0.36 0.44
CA TYR A 206 -11.95 0.80 -0.71
C TYR A 206 -12.71 2.07 -0.38
N ARG A 207 -12.79 2.97 -1.36
CA ARG A 207 -13.66 4.15 -1.36
C ARG A 207 -14.20 4.32 -2.78
N SER A 208 -15.39 4.88 -2.98
CA SER A 208 -15.96 5.06 -4.33
C SER A 208 -15.05 5.88 -5.25
N LYS A 209 -14.29 6.80 -4.67
CA LYS A 209 -13.25 7.60 -5.30
C LYS A 209 -12.08 7.75 -4.34
N VAL A 210 -10.83 7.63 -4.83
CA VAL A 210 -9.64 7.98 -4.05
C VAL A 210 -9.78 9.40 -3.52
N ARG A 211 -9.55 9.59 -2.22
CA ARG A 211 -9.53 10.92 -1.60
C ARG A 211 -8.09 11.43 -1.60
N LEU A 212 -7.79 12.26 -2.57
CA LEU A 212 -6.50 12.92 -2.76
C LEU A 212 -6.73 14.42 -3.00
N GLU A 213 -6.79 15.18 -1.90
CA GLU A 213 -7.20 16.58 -1.89
C GLU A 213 -6.70 17.31 -0.65
N GLU A 214 -6.72 18.64 -0.68
CA GLU A 214 -6.42 19.52 0.45
C GLU A 214 -7.70 19.88 1.23
N GLU A 215 -7.60 19.96 2.55
CA GLU A 215 -8.69 20.35 3.45
C GLU A 215 -8.14 21.21 4.60
N PHE A 216 -8.92 22.20 5.03
CA PHE A 216 -8.64 22.98 6.24
C PHE A 216 -9.59 22.54 7.35
N LEU A 217 -9.07 21.83 8.35
CA LEU A 217 -9.86 21.36 9.48
C LEU A 217 -9.80 22.36 10.64
N LYS A 218 -10.93 22.60 11.30
CA LYS A 218 -11.00 23.37 12.54
C LYS A 218 -10.91 22.44 13.74
N THR A 219 -9.99 22.73 14.65
CA THR A 219 -9.88 22.02 15.92
C THR A 219 -10.89 22.58 16.93
N PRO A 220 -11.22 21.84 18.01
CA PRO A 220 -12.12 22.34 19.05
C PRO A 220 -11.64 23.64 19.73
N ASP A 221 -10.32 23.87 19.79
CA ASP A 221 -9.70 25.10 20.29
C ASP A 221 -9.59 26.21 19.21
N GLY A 222 -10.22 26.03 18.04
CA GLY A 222 -10.34 27.06 16.99
C GLY A 222 -9.13 27.18 16.04
N LYS A 223 -8.08 26.38 16.23
CA LYS A 223 -6.93 26.33 15.31
C LYS A 223 -7.35 25.74 13.97
N THR A 224 -6.62 26.12 12.93
CA THR A 224 -6.83 25.60 11.57
C THR A 224 -5.68 24.68 11.21
N LEU A 225 -5.98 23.41 10.98
CA LEU A 225 -5.04 22.42 10.48
C LEU A 225 -5.07 22.43 8.95
N LYS A 226 -3.89 22.36 8.34
CA LYS A 226 -3.75 22.11 6.90
C LYS A 226 -3.59 20.63 6.69
N VAL A 227 -4.50 20.01 5.94
CA VAL A 227 -4.49 18.56 5.75
C VAL A 227 -4.50 18.24 4.27
N VAL A 228 -3.64 17.32 3.84
CA VAL A 228 -3.70 16.66 2.54
C VAL A 228 -4.15 15.23 2.77
N HIS A 229 -5.29 14.84 2.22
CA HIS A 229 -5.76 13.46 2.25
C HIS A 229 -5.13 12.67 1.12
N ASN A 230 -4.78 11.41 1.36
CA ASN A 230 -4.30 10.46 0.36
C ASN A 230 -4.66 9.02 0.77
N TYR A 231 -5.94 8.65 0.61
CA TYR A 231 -6.45 7.33 1.01
C TYR A 231 -7.62 6.84 0.13
N GLY A 232 -8.09 5.61 0.35
CA GLY A 232 -9.24 5.05 -0.38
C GLY A 232 -8.88 4.27 -1.66
N HIS A 233 -7.66 3.74 -1.75
CA HIS A 233 -7.10 3.13 -2.95
C HIS A 233 -7.57 1.69 -3.26
N GLY A 234 -8.38 1.09 -2.38
CA GLY A 234 -8.86 -0.27 -2.55
C GLY A 234 -7.71 -1.27 -2.80
N GLY A 235 -7.81 -2.04 -3.89
CA GLY A 235 -6.79 -3.01 -4.29
C GLY A 235 -5.61 -2.44 -5.09
N SER A 236 -5.62 -1.16 -5.43
CA SER A 236 -4.66 -0.54 -6.35
C SER A 236 -3.57 0.27 -5.64
N GLY A 237 -3.46 0.14 -4.31
CA GLY A 237 -2.54 0.94 -3.50
C GLY A 237 -1.09 0.88 -3.98
N LEU A 238 -0.52 -0.33 -4.12
CA LEU A 238 0.87 -0.46 -4.59
C LEU A 238 1.08 0.19 -5.95
N SER A 239 0.19 -0.09 -6.92
CA SER A 239 0.30 0.42 -8.30
C SER A 239 0.21 1.94 -8.42
N LEU A 240 -0.53 2.60 -7.53
CA LEU A 240 -0.76 4.05 -7.58
C LEU A 240 0.12 4.85 -6.60
N SER A 241 0.82 4.17 -5.68
CA SER A 241 1.48 4.80 -4.52
C SER A 241 2.40 5.97 -4.87
N VAL A 242 3.30 5.80 -5.82
CA VAL A 242 4.26 6.84 -6.22
C VAL A 242 3.57 8.05 -6.85
N GLY A 243 2.67 7.83 -7.81
CA GLY A 243 1.95 8.93 -8.48
C GLY A 243 1.02 9.70 -7.53
N CYS A 244 0.34 8.98 -6.62
CA CYS A 244 -0.45 9.61 -5.56
C CYS A 244 0.44 10.36 -4.56
N GLY A 245 1.62 9.83 -4.23
CA GLY A 245 2.61 10.50 -3.38
C GLY A 245 3.15 11.79 -3.99
N GLN A 246 3.43 11.80 -5.31
CA GLN A 246 3.82 12.99 -6.05
C GLN A 246 2.74 14.07 -5.98
N HIS A 247 1.49 13.73 -6.30
CA HIS A 247 0.39 14.70 -6.23
C HIS A 247 0.14 15.17 -4.79
N ALA A 248 0.26 14.30 -3.78
CA ALA A 248 0.19 14.72 -2.38
C ALA A 248 1.29 15.73 -2.03
N ALA A 249 2.53 15.52 -2.49
CA ALA A 249 3.64 16.45 -2.29
C ALA A 249 3.37 17.82 -2.94
N GLU A 250 2.75 17.85 -4.13
CA GLU A 250 2.36 19.10 -4.79
C GLU A 250 1.29 19.86 -4.00
N LEU A 251 0.31 19.16 -3.44
CA LEU A 251 -0.70 19.76 -2.56
C LEU A 251 -0.07 20.31 -1.27
N VAL A 252 0.92 19.60 -0.69
CA VAL A 252 1.68 20.11 0.46
C VAL A 252 2.39 21.42 0.10
N VAL A 253 3.12 21.47 -1.03
CA VAL A 253 3.78 22.69 -1.51
C VAL A 253 2.80 23.84 -1.71
N LYS A 254 1.64 23.55 -2.30
CA LYS A 254 0.55 24.52 -2.50
C LYS A 254 0.04 25.08 -1.16
N MET A 255 -0.22 24.22 -0.17
CA MET A 255 -0.68 24.62 1.16
C MET A 255 0.37 25.41 1.96
N LEU A 256 1.66 25.16 1.70
CA LEU A 256 2.77 25.95 2.24
C LEU A 256 2.95 27.29 1.54
N ARG A 257 2.30 27.51 0.38
CA ARG A 257 2.48 28.68 -0.51
C ARG A 257 3.93 28.87 -0.94
N VAL A 258 4.65 27.76 -1.16
CA VAL A 258 6.03 27.79 -1.66
C VAL A 258 6.02 27.99 -3.17
N ASP A 259 6.82 28.94 -3.66
CA ASP A 259 7.03 29.14 -5.09
C ASP A 259 7.90 28.00 -5.65
N LYS A 260 7.31 27.16 -6.52
CA LYS A 260 8.01 26.03 -7.15
C LYS A 260 9.27 26.46 -7.92
N ASN A 261 9.34 27.71 -8.40
CA ASN A 261 10.51 28.23 -9.11
C ASN A 261 11.69 28.58 -8.19
N LYS A 262 11.50 28.48 -6.87
CA LYS A 262 12.50 28.81 -5.84
C LYS A 262 12.97 27.59 -5.02
N LEU A 263 12.55 26.38 -5.42
CA LEU A 263 12.93 25.09 -4.82
C LEU A 263 14.07 24.43 -5.59
#